data_AF-A0A8H8SC44-F1
#
_entry.id   AF-A0A8H8SC44-F1
#
_cell.length_a   1.000
_cell.length_b   1.000
_cell.length_c   1.000
_cell.angle_alpha   90.00
_cell.angle_beta   90.00
_cell.angle_gamma   90.00
#
_symmetry.space_group_name_H-M   'P 1'
#
loop_
_entity.id
_entity.type
_entity.pdbx_description
1 polymer ?
#
loop_
_entity_poly.entity_id
_entity_poly.type
_entity_poly.pdbx_seq_one_letter_code
_entity_poly.pdbx_strand_id
1 'polypeptide(L)'
;MAHQRVPSTIDAVKEPHSVSLKVLRLSRPSLSIQHPLPPSPSPSPDLTASLAYPSSKPDAFILSPLLTLPPAFGSAYVGETFSCTLCANNEILPGTTPQKTISNVRIEAEMKIPSSAIPTSLPLSPPSSPDENEDEKDAGVDLDASESLQKIVNFDLKEEGSHVLAVTVTYTETTATSGRIRTFRKLYQFICKGCMVVRTKAGPLPPSSSSSLRKWALEAQLENCGEDTICLDGVVLETRDGFRSVGLNGEERPVLMPGDVRQVCFLVEEVDGGGKEEGGRIVFGVLSIGWRGTMGNRGFLSTGALGAKVT
;
A
#
# COMPACT_ATOMS: atom_id res chain seq x y z
N MET A 1 -60.05 -0.35 -18.91
CA MET A 1 -59.08 0.68 -19.32
C MET A 1 -57.69 0.12 -19.15
N ALA A 2 -56.99 -0.07 -20.27
CA ALA A 2 -55.71 -0.77 -20.35
C ALA A 2 -54.57 0.21 -20.07
N HIS A 3 -53.74 -0.09 -19.06
CA HIS A 3 -52.40 0.48 -18.99
C HIS A 3 -51.45 -0.46 -19.73
N GLN A 4 -51.15 -0.10 -20.97
CA GLN A 4 -50.13 -0.73 -21.79
C GLN A 4 -48.78 -0.50 -21.13
N ARG A 5 -48.19 -1.55 -20.57
CA ARG A 5 -46.78 -1.57 -20.16
C ARG A 5 -45.94 -1.45 -21.44
N VAL A 6 -45.31 -0.31 -21.63
CA VAL A 6 -44.24 -0.15 -22.62
C VAL A 6 -43.02 -0.88 -22.06
N PRO A 7 -42.54 -1.98 -22.67
CA PRO A 7 -41.26 -2.54 -22.29
C PRO A 7 -40.18 -1.59 -22.82
N SER A 8 -39.38 -1.05 -21.89
CA SER A 8 -38.17 -0.30 -22.17
C SER A 8 -37.25 -1.12 -23.07
N THR A 9 -37.19 -0.70 -24.33
CA THR A 9 -36.08 -0.78 -25.28
C THR A 9 -34.82 -1.52 -24.81
N ILE A 10 -34.63 -2.70 -25.40
CA ILE A 10 -33.40 -3.16 -26.07
C ILE A 10 -32.10 -2.91 -25.27
N ASP A 11 -31.62 -3.97 -24.61
CA ASP A 11 -30.19 -4.14 -24.31
C ASP A 11 -29.41 -4.11 -25.63
N ALA A 12 -29.07 -2.91 -26.08
CA ALA A 12 -28.13 -2.74 -27.18
C ALA A 12 -26.79 -3.30 -26.69
N VAL A 13 -26.33 -4.38 -27.33
CA VAL A 13 -24.99 -4.95 -27.12
C VAL A 13 -24.00 -3.78 -27.25
N LYS A 14 -23.46 -3.32 -26.12
CA LYS A 14 -22.50 -2.22 -26.11
C LYS A 14 -21.34 -2.61 -27.02
N GLU A 15 -21.14 -1.83 -28.07
CA GLU A 15 -20.01 -2.00 -28.98
C GLU A 15 -18.72 -2.15 -28.15
N PRO A 16 -17.79 -3.06 -28.50
CA PRO A 16 -16.52 -3.19 -27.81
C PRO A 16 -15.76 -1.86 -27.77
N HIS A 17 -15.01 -1.62 -26.71
CA HIS A 17 -14.15 -0.45 -26.61
C HIS A 17 -12.88 -0.64 -27.43
N SER A 18 -12.50 0.39 -28.19
CA SER A 18 -11.26 0.46 -28.97
C SER A 18 -10.02 0.71 -28.09
N VAL A 19 -10.24 1.06 -26.82
CA VAL A 19 -9.20 1.22 -25.80
C VAL A 19 -9.36 0.12 -24.75
N SER A 20 -8.26 -0.57 -24.41
CA SER A 20 -8.23 -1.56 -23.33
C SER A 20 -7.55 -0.99 -22.08
N LEU A 21 -8.06 -1.35 -20.90
CA LEU A 21 -7.38 -1.06 -19.63
C LEU A 21 -6.72 -2.33 -19.09
N LYS A 22 -5.40 -2.25 -18.89
CA LYS A 22 -4.58 -3.21 -18.14
C LYS A 22 -4.14 -2.58 -16.83
N VAL A 23 -4.21 -3.34 -15.74
CA VAL A 23 -3.82 -2.90 -14.39
C VAL A 23 -2.85 -3.91 -13.83
N LEU A 24 -1.70 -3.43 -13.37
CA LEU A 24 -0.65 -4.26 -12.77
C LEU A 24 -0.23 -3.66 -11.43
N ARG A 25 -0.26 -4.46 -10.36
CA ARG A 25 0.33 -4.06 -9.09
C ARG A 25 1.84 -3.94 -9.26
N LEU A 26 2.40 -2.83 -8.81
CA LEU A 26 3.84 -2.63 -8.78
C LEU A 26 4.36 -3.29 -7.50
N SER A 27 5.19 -4.31 -7.67
CA SER A 27 5.91 -4.98 -6.59
C SER A 27 7.38 -4.62 -6.66
N ARG A 28 8.06 -4.63 -5.51
CA ARG A 28 9.51 -4.49 -5.52
C ARG A 28 10.15 -5.85 -5.83
N PRO A 29 11.20 -5.87 -6.67
CA PRO A 29 11.95 -7.09 -6.91
C PRO A 29 12.63 -7.55 -5.61
N SER A 30 12.82 -8.86 -5.46
CA SER A 30 13.58 -9.48 -4.38
C SER A 30 14.81 -10.20 -4.93
N LEU A 31 15.83 -10.40 -4.08
CA LEU A 31 16.97 -11.25 -4.44
C LEU A 31 16.51 -12.70 -4.53
N SER A 32 16.93 -13.40 -5.59
CA SER A 32 16.60 -14.81 -5.76
C SER A 32 17.30 -15.64 -4.69
N ILE A 33 16.57 -16.57 -4.08
CA ILE A 33 17.17 -17.54 -3.16
C ILE A 33 17.83 -18.63 -4.00
N GLN A 34 19.05 -19.02 -3.60
CA GLN A 34 19.75 -20.19 -4.12
C GLN A 34 19.98 -21.19 -3.00
N HIS A 35 20.15 -22.46 -3.36
CA HIS A 35 20.30 -23.56 -2.41
C HIS A 35 21.68 -24.18 -2.59
N PRO A 36 22.75 -23.48 -2.18
CA PRO A 36 24.10 -23.96 -2.37
C PRO A 36 24.30 -25.27 -1.60
N LEU A 37 24.79 -26.29 -2.30
CA LEU A 37 25.12 -27.56 -1.67
C LEU A 37 26.44 -27.42 -0.88
N PRO A 38 26.57 -28.08 0.29
CA PRO A 38 27.80 -28.06 1.06
C PRO A 38 28.96 -28.69 0.27
N PRO A 39 30.20 -28.20 0.44
CA PRO A 39 31.36 -28.74 -0.26
C PRO A 39 31.61 -30.20 0.17
N SER A 40 31.64 -31.13 -0.79
CA SER A 40 31.87 -32.56 -0.56
C SER A 40 33.32 -32.95 -0.84
N PRO A 41 33.98 -33.78 0.00
CA PRO A 41 35.38 -34.17 -0.15
C PRO A 41 35.67 -35.28 -1.20
N SER A 42 34.66 -35.76 -1.92
CA SER A 42 34.75 -36.85 -2.92
C SER A 42 34.03 -36.44 -4.21
N PRO A 43 34.26 -37.07 -5.40
CA PRO A 43 33.94 -36.46 -6.70
C PRO A 43 32.51 -35.92 -6.71
N SER A 44 32.42 -34.60 -6.63
CA SER A 44 31.18 -33.90 -6.35
C SER A 44 30.36 -33.82 -7.62
N PRO A 45 29.03 -34.04 -7.56
CA PRO A 45 28.15 -33.65 -8.66
C PRO A 45 28.34 -32.16 -8.97
N ASP A 46 28.12 -31.76 -10.22
CA ASP A 46 28.27 -30.36 -10.64
C ASP A 46 27.37 -29.45 -9.79
N LEU A 47 27.99 -28.69 -8.88
CA LEU A 47 27.32 -27.84 -7.89
C LEU A 47 26.63 -26.63 -8.54
N THR A 48 26.90 -26.37 -9.83
CA THR A 48 26.28 -25.26 -10.56
C THR A 48 24.78 -25.48 -10.80
N ALA A 49 24.32 -26.73 -10.85
CA ALA A 49 22.91 -27.06 -11.09
C ALA A 49 21.98 -26.66 -9.93
N SER A 50 22.49 -26.51 -8.71
CA SER A 50 21.74 -26.06 -7.53
C SER A 50 21.71 -24.55 -7.34
N LEU A 51 22.46 -23.80 -8.16
CA LEU A 51 22.53 -22.34 -8.09
C LEU A 51 21.40 -21.71 -8.91
N ALA A 52 20.81 -20.64 -8.38
CA ALA A 52 19.83 -19.86 -9.13
C ALA A 52 20.46 -19.09 -10.30
N TYR A 53 21.77 -18.82 -10.22
CA TYR A 53 22.56 -18.25 -11.30
C TYR A 53 23.88 -19.02 -11.43
N PRO A 54 24.08 -19.78 -12.53
CA PRO A 54 25.33 -20.49 -12.75
C PRO A 54 26.44 -19.47 -13.06
N SER A 55 27.31 -19.24 -12.07
CA SER A 55 28.51 -18.41 -12.21
C SER A 55 29.77 -19.29 -12.22
N SER A 56 30.90 -18.76 -12.71
CA SER A 56 32.17 -19.50 -12.76
C SER A 56 32.74 -19.87 -11.38
N LYS A 57 32.20 -19.30 -10.30
CA LYS A 57 32.52 -19.64 -8.91
C LYS A 57 31.24 -19.84 -8.10
N PRO A 58 30.96 -21.05 -7.58
CA PRO A 58 29.82 -21.25 -6.68
C PRO A 58 30.05 -20.47 -5.38
N ASP A 59 29.11 -19.60 -5.03
CA ASP A 59 29.06 -18.92 -3.73
C ASP A 59 28.12 -19.71 -2.79
N ALA A 60 28.53 -19.87 -1.54
CA ALA A 60 27.77 -20.54 -0.49
C ALA A 60 26.69 -19.64 0.14
N PHE A 61 26.59 -18.37 -0.27
CA PHE A 61 25.56 -17.47 0.21
C PHE A 61 24.18 -17.84 -0.32
N ILE A 62 23.14 -17.77 0.52
CA ILE A 62 21.78 -18.21 0.17
C ILE A 62 21.05 -17.26 -0.79
N LEU A 63 21.56 -16.05 -1.00
CA LEU A 63 20.99 -15.09 -1.95
C LEU A 63 21.89 -14.98 -3.19
N SER A 64 21.28 -15.02 -4.36
CA SER A 64 21.96 -14.74 -5.62
C SER A 64 21.86 -13.24 -5.96
N PRO A 65 22.74 -12.72 -6.83
CA PRO A 65 22.65 -11.34 -7.30
C PRO A 65 21.49 -11.08 -8.28
N LEU A 66 20.69 -12.11 -8.62
CA LEU A 66 19.55 -11.94 -9.51
C LEU A 66 18.36 -11.35 -8.77
N LEU A 67 17.67 -10.45 -9.45
CA LEU A 67 16.39 -9.92 -9.03
C LEU A 67 15.26 -10.74 -9.63
N THR A 68 14.33 -11.16 -8.79
CA THR A 68 13.10 -11.86 -9.19
C THR A 68 11.88 -11.03 -8.82
N LEU A 69 10.87 -11.06 -9.68
CA LEU A 69 9.56 -10.53 -9.33
C LEU A 69 8.78 -11.60 -8.56
N PRO A 70 7.92 -11.22 -7.60
CA PRO A 70 7.03 -12.16 -6.94
C PRO A 70 6.19 -12.93 -7.96
N PRO A 71 6.05 -14.27 -7.80
CA PRO A 71 5.34 -15.10 -8.76
C PRO A 71 3.82 -14.86 -8.77
N ALA A 72 3.30 -14.08 -7.81
CA ALA A 72 1.88 -13.81 -7.65
C ALA A 72 1.62 -12.41 -7.08
N PHE A 73 0.35 -12.01 -7.10
CA PHE A 73 -0.16 -10.70 -6.65
C PHE A 73 0.20 -10.36 -5.19
N GLY A 74 0.54 -11.35 -4.36
CA GLY A 74 0.89 -11.20 -2.95
C GLY A 74 -0.27 -10.71 -2.07
N SER A 75 -0.08 -10.77 -0.76
CA SER A 75 -0.98 -10.10 0.19
C SER A 75 -0.76 -8.58 0.15
N ALA A 76 -1.76 -7.79 0.51
CA ALA A 76 -1.63 -6.36 0.76
C ALA A 76 -1.80 -6.13 2.27
N TYR A 77 -0.91 -5.34 2.88
CA TYR A 77 -0.94 -5.16 4.32
C TYR A 77 -1.21 -3.71 4.74
N VAL A 78 -1.88 -3.56 5.89
CA VAL A 78 -2.05 -2.26 6.53
C VAL A 78 -0.69 -1.69 6.89
N GLY A 79 -0.52 -0.43 6.53
CA GLY A 79 0.69 0.36 6.71
C GLY A 79 1.59 0.37 5.49
N GLU A 80 1.33 -0.44 4.48
CA GLU A 80 2.04 -0.40 3.20
C GLU A 80 1.38 0.59 2.22
N THR A 81 2.17 1.06 1.25
CA THR A 81 1.65 1.77 0.09
C THR A 81 1.28 0.76 -1.00
N PHE A 82 0.00 0.70 -1.36
CA PHE A 82 -0.49 0.01 -2.54
C PHE A 82 -0.14 0.83 -3.78
N SER A 83 0.66 0.24 -4.69
CA SER A 83 1.05 0.87 -5.94
C SER A 83 0.59 0.04 -7.14
N CYS A 84 0.03 0.69 -8.16
CA CYS A 84 -0.30 0.03 -9.42
C CYS A 84 -0.04 0.92 -10.63
N THR A 85 0.28 0.28 -11.75
CA THR A 85 0.28 0.91 -13.07
C THR A 85 -1.06 0.67 -13.73
N LEU A 86 -1.63 1.75 -14.25
CA LEU A 86 -2.83 1.78 -15.09
C LEU A 86 -2.36 2.06 -16.51
N CYS A 87 -2.75 1.20 -17.44
CA CYS A 87 -2.31 1.30 -18.84
C CYS A 87 -3.54 1.23 -19.76
N ALA A 88 -3.86 2.37 -20.39
CA ALA A 88 -4.89 2.48 -21.41
C ALA A 88 -4.24 2.29 -22.78
N ASN A 89 -4.51 1.17 -23.45
CA ASN A 89 -3.90 0.81 -24.74
C ASN A 89 -4.85 1.09 -25.88
N ASN A 90 -4.38 1.73 -26.94
CA ASN A 90 -5.12 1.84 -28.18
C ASN A 90 -5.00 0.51 -28.96
N GLU A 91 -6.10 -0.25 -29.02
CA GLU A 91 -6.14 -1.57 -29.68
C GLU A 91 -6.49 -1.47 -31.18
N ILE A 92 -6.55 -0.26 -31.74
CA ILE A 92 -6.77 -0.09 -33.18
C ILE A 92 -5.52 -0.51 -33.94
N LEU A 93 -5.71 -1.45 -34.87
CA LEU A 93 -4.65 -1.87 -35.78
C LEU A 93 -4.49 -0.87 -36.94
N PRO A 94 -3.26 -0.61 -37.40
CA PRO A 94 -3.02 0.17 -38.61
C PRO A 94 -3.76 -0.45 -39.81
N GLY A 95 -4.53 0.36 -40.53
CA GLY A 95 -5.28 -0.09 -41.72
C GLY A 95 -6.68 -0.67 -41.45
N THR A 96 -7.18 -0.59 -40.21
CA THR A 96 -8.55 -0.97 -39.89
C THR A 96 -9.56 -0.08 -40.64
N THR A 97 -10.56 -0.68 -41.29
CA THR A 97 -11.69 0.02 -41.91
C THR A 97 -12.97 -0.20 -41.10
N PRO A 98 -13.71 0.87 -40.70
CA PRO A 98 -13.44 2.28 -40.96
C PRO A 98 -12.22 2.81 -40.20
N GLN A 99 -11.54 3.81 -40.79
CA GLN A 99 -10.44 4.50 -40.13
C GLN A 99 -10.96 5.19 -38.88
N LYS A 100 -10.38 4.83 -37.75
CA LYS A 100 -10.73 5.31 -36.41
C LYS A 100 -9.48 5.90 -35.77
N THR A 101 -9.63 7.07 -35.14
CA THR A 101 -8.58 7.75 -34.39
C THR A 101 -9.03 7.91 -32.94
N ILE A 102 -8.12 7.67 -32.00
CA ILE A 102 -8.37 7.81 -30.56
C ILE A 102 -7.68 9.07 -30.06
N SER A 103 -8.48 9.95 -29.46
CA SER A 103 -8.00 11.24 -28.94
C SER A 103 -8.54 11.51 -27.53
N ASN A 104 -7.91 12.44 -26.83
CA ASN A 104 -8.32 12.92 -25.50
C ASN A 104 -8.55 11.77 -24.50
N VAL A 105 -7.60 10.82 -24.44
CA VAL A 105 -7.63 9.69 -23.51
C VAL A 105 -7.31 10.18 -22.10
N ARG A 106 -8.19 9.88 -21.15
CA ARG A 106 -8.08 10.22 -19.74
C ARG A 106 -8.30 9.00 -18.87
N ILE A 107 -7.52 8.90 -17.81
CA ILE A 107 -7.65 7.86 -16.78
C ILE A 107 -7.99 8.58 -15.47
N GLU A 108 -9.02 8.10 -14.78
CA GLU A 108 -9.38 8.53 -13.44
C GLU A 108 -9.37 7.29 -12.54
N ALA A 109 -8.82 7.42 -11.34
CA ALA A 109 -8.78 6.35 -10.36
C ALA A 109 -9.39 6.80 -9.05
N GLU A 110 -10.17 5.92 -8.43
CA GLU A 110 -10.77 6.12 -7.13
C GLU A 110 -10.55 4.88 -6.27
N MET A 111 -10.27 5.07 -4.98
CA MET A 111 -10.22 4.00 -4.00
C MET A 111 -11.48 4.01 -3.15
N LYS A 112 -12.16 2.88 -3.07
CA LYS A 112 -13.20 2.64 -2.05
C LYS A 112 -12.59 1.81 -0.92
N ILE A 113 -12.54 2.41 0.27
CA ILE A 113 -12.08 1.75 1.50
C ILE A 113 -13.27 1.12 2.25
N PRO A 114 -13.02 0.15 3.15
CA PRO A 114 -14.07 -0.52 3.91
C PRO A 114 -14.93 0.42 4.78
N SER A 115 -14.32 1.40 5.44
CA SER A 115 -15.01 2.32 6.35
C SER A 115 -15.85 3.41 5.65
N SER A 116 -15.58 3.69 4.38
CA SER A 116 -16.19 4.79 3.64
C SER A 116 -17.05 4.28 2.48
N ALA A 117 -18.32 4.71 2.46
CA ALA A 117 -19.18 4.50 1.32
C ALA A 117 -18.77 5.36 0.10
N ILE A 118 -18.10 6.50 0.33
CA ILE A 118 -17.70 7.47 -0.69
C ILE A 118 -16.28 7.11 -1.17
N PRO A 119 -16.09 6.83 -2.47
CA PRO A 119 -14.77 6.61 -3.05
C PRO A 119 -13.91 7.87 -2.95
N THR A 120 -12.63 7.70 -2.66
CA THR A 120 -11.63 8.78 -2.62
C THR A 120 -10.91 8.82 -3.97
N SER A 121 -10.92 9.97 -4.64
CA SER A 121 -10.16 10.17 -5.89
C SER A 121 -8.66 10.10 -5.62
N LEU A 122 -7.92 9.44 -6.51
CA LEU A 122 -6.50 9.18 -6.37
C LEU A 122 -5.68 10.03 -7.35
N PRO A 123 -4.62 10.72 -6.89
CA PRO A 123 -3.72 11.41 -7.79
C PRO A 123 -2.96 10.41 -8.66
N LEU A 124 -2.87 10.71 -9.96
CA LEU A 124 -2.14 9.91 -10.93
C LEU A 124 -0.80 10.55 -11.25
N SER A 125 0.29 9.81 -11.10
CA SER A 125 1.62 10.27 -11.48
C SER A 125 1.97 9.79 -12.91
N PRO A 126 2.65 10.63 -13.72
CA PRO A 126 3.25 10.16 -14.98
C PRO A 126 4.38 9.16 -14.69
N PRO A 127 4.68 8.25 -15.64
CA PRO A 127 5.75 7.24 -15.48
C PRO A 127 7.16 7.83 -15.57
N SER A 128 7.33 9.04 -16.14
CA SER A 128 8.63 9.70 -16.32
C SER A 128 8.55 11.21 -16.07
N SER A 129 9.28 11.66 -15.05
CA SER A 129 9.54 13.04 -14.59
C SER A 129 8.47 13.73 -13.71
N PRO A 130 8.87 14.41 -12.62
CA PRO A 130 8.00 15.19 -11.74
C PRO A 130 7.83 16.67 -12.16
N ASP A 131 8.35 17.08 -13.33
CA ASP A 131 8.48 18.50 -13.72
C ASP A 131 7.49 18.98 -14.80
N GLU A 132 6.36 18.28 -15.00
CA GLU A 132 5.28 18.80 -15.85
C GLU A 132 4.32 19.66 -15.01
N ASN A 133 4.19 20.93 -15.42
CA ASN A 133 3.37 21.95 -14.78
C ASN A 133 1.97 21.42 -14.42
N GLU A 134 1.50 21.71 -13.19
CA GLU A 134 0.25 21.19 -12.65
C GLU A 134 -1.03 21.64 -13.39
N ASP A 135 -0.90 22.56 -14.36
CA ASP A 135 -1.99 23.13 -15.16
C ASP A 135 -2.43 22.25 -16.35
N GLU A 136 -1.72 21.16 -16.69
CA GLU A 136 -2.10 20.22 -17.77
C GLU A 136 -2.81 18.94 -17.28
N LYS A 137 -3.15 18.83 -15.98
CA LYS A 137 -3.74 17.61 -15.38
C LYS A 137 -5.09 17.17 -15.99
N ASP A 138 -5.77 18.02 -16.75
CA ASP A 138 -7.06 17.69 -17.40
C ASP A 138 -7.00 17.69 -18.95
N ALA A 139 -5.82 17.88 -19.56
CA ALA A 139 -5.68 17.67 -20.99
C ALA A 139 -5.55 16.16 -21.26
N GLY A 140 -6.54 15.58 -21.96
CA GLY A 140 -6.41 14.18 -22.37
C GLY A 140 -5.35 14.02 -23.46
N VAL A 141 -4.78 12.83 -23.54
CA VAL A 141 -3.66 12.52 -24.44
C VAL A 141 -4.20 11.85 -25.70
N ASP A 142 -3.70 12.27 -26.86
CA ASP A 142 -4.00 11.61 -28.13
C ASP A 142 -3.09 10.38 -28.28
N LEU A 143 -3.66 9.24 -28.66
CA LEU A 143 -2.93 7.98 -28.76
C LEU A 143 -2.91 7.50 -30.20
N ASP A 144 -1.71 7.32 -30.75
CA ASP A 144 -1.52 6.66 -32.03
C ASP A 144 -1.88 5.17 -31.93
N ALA A 145 -2.02 4.53 -33.10
CA ALA A 145 -2.31 3.11 -33.17
C ALA A 145 -1.25 2.29 -32.42
N SER A 146 -1.69 1.38 -31.54
CA SER A 146 -0.82 0.58 -30.65
C SER A 146 -0.04 1.36 -29.59
N GLU A 147 -0.30 2.65 -29.40
CA GLU A 147 0.25 3.43 -28.28
C GLU A 147 -0.54 3.19 -26.99
N SER A 148 0.07 3.48 -25.85
CA SER A 148 -0.54 3.34 -24.54
C SER A 148 -0.28 4.55 -23.63
N LEU A 149 -1.33 5.01 -22.95
CA LEU A 149 -1.22 5.96 -21.84
C LEU A 149 -1.03 5.20 -20.53
N GLN A 150 0.13 5.37 -19.91
CA GLN A 150 0.45 4.79 -18.61
C GLN A 150 0.40 5.83 -17.50
N LYS A 151 -0.20 5.48 -16.36
CA LYS A 151 -0.21 6.28 -15.13
C LYS A 151 0.05 5.38 -13.93
N ILE A 152 0.63 5.95 -12.87
CA ILE A 152 0.88 5.24 -11.61
C ILE A 152 -0.03 5.79 -10.52
N VAL A 153 -0.67 4.88 -9.79
CA VAL A 153 -1.44 5.16 -8.57
C VAL A 153 -0.63 4.70 -7.38
N ASN A 154 -0.60 5.51 -6.32
CA ASN A 154 -0.12 5.15 -5.01
C ASN A 154 -1.22 5.43 -3.98
N PHE A 155 -1.46 4.49 -3.07
CA PHE A 155 -2.47 4.62 -2.03
C PHE A 155 -2.00 3.95 -0.73
N ASP A 156 -1.94 4.70 0.36
CA ASP A 156 -1.54 4.16 1.66
C ASP A 156 -2.69 3.39 2.32
N LEU A 157 -2.43 2.12 2.61
CA LEU A 157 -3.41 1.22 3.21
C LEU A 157 -3.47 1.46 4.72
N LYS A 158 -4.57 2.02 5.20
CA LYS A 158 -4.75 2.36 6.63
C LYS A 158 -5.71 1.44 7.36
N GLU A 159 -6.46 0.63 6.63
CA GLU A 159 -7.55 -0.18 7.15
C GLU A 159 -7.47 -1.61 6.64
N GLU A 160 -7.92 -2.56 7.45
CA GLU A 160 -8.09 -3.95 7.05
C GLU A 160 -9.41 -4.15 6.32
N GLY A 161 -9.45 -5.14 5.43
CA GLY A 161 -10.66 -5.57 4.74
C GLY A 161 -10.67 -5.27 3.24
N SER A 162 -11.86 -5.28 2.66
CA SER A 162 -12.07 -5.23 1.21
C SER A 162 -11.92 -3.82 0.64
N HIS A 163 -10.89 -3.62 -0.17
CA HIS A 163 -10.66 -2.39 -0.93
C HIS A 163 -11.08 -2.58 -2.38
N VAL A 164 -11.59 -1.52 -3.02
CA VAL A 164 -11.94 -1.56 -4.44
C VAL A 164 -11.31 -0.37 -5.15
N LEU A 165 -10.38 -0.66 -6.07
CA LEU A 165 -9.85 0.32 -7.00
C LEU A 165 -10.82 0.42 -8.20
N ALA A 166 -11.48 1.56 -8.34
CA ALA A 166 -12.32 1.88 -9.47
C ALA A 166 -11.55 2.74 -10.46
N VAL A 167 -11.42 2.28 -11.70
CA VAL A 167 -10.72 3.00 -12.77
C VAL A 167 -11.70 3.33 -13.87
N THR A 168 -11.83 4.61 -14.18
CA THR A 168 -12.63 5.12 -15.29
C THR A 168 -11.69 5.56 -16.40
N VAL A 169 -11.94 5.10 -17.62
CA VAL A 169 -11.23 5.53 -18.82
C VAL A 169 -12.21 6.22 -19.73
N THR A 170 -11.90 7.45 -20.11
CA THR A 170 -12.70 8.26 -21.03
C THR A 170 -11.83 8.62 -22.24
N TYR A 171 -12.37 8.47 -23.44
CA TYR A 171 -11.66 8.77 -24.68
C TYR A 171 -12.64 9.22 -25.76
N THR A 172 -12.12 9.88 -26.80
CA THR A 172 -12.88 10.24 -27.99
C THR A 172 -12.50 9.31 -29.13
N GLU A 173 -13.49 8.67 -29.71
CA GLU A 173 -13.34 7.85 -30.91
C GLU A 173 -13.85 8.65 -32.11
N THR A 174 -12.95 8.98 -33.04
CA THR A 174 -13.27 9.76 -34.23
C THR A 174 -13.17 8.88 -35.47
N THR A 175 -14.24 8.87 -36.26
CA THR A 175 -14.31 8.29 -37.60
C THR A 175 -14.38 9.41 -38.62
N ALA A 176 -14.20 9.11 -39.91
CA ALA A 176 -14.28 10.10 -40.98
C ALA A 176 -15.59 10.93 -41.00
N THR A 177 -16.67 10.42 -40.42
CA THR A 177 -18.01 11.03 -40.45
C THR A 177 -18.54 11.45 -39.07
N SER A 178 -17.91 11.04 -37.97
CA SER A 178 -18.41 11.35 -36.61
C SER A 178 -17.34 11.18 -35.52
N GLY A 179 -17.42 12.01 -34.47
CA GLY A 179 -16.68 11.83 -33.23
C GLY A 179 -17.62 11.46 -32.08
N ARG A 180 -17.25 10.47 -31.27
CA ARG A 180 -18.04 10.00 -30.12
C ARG A 180 -17.16 9.87 -28.89
N ILE A 181 -17.57 10.49 -27.79
CA ILE A 181 -16.95 10.27 -26.48
C ILE A 181 -17.45 8.94 -25.92
N ARG A 182 -16.51 8.10 -25.49
CA ARG A 182 -16.76 6.80 -24.89
C ARG A 182 -16.09 6.74 -23.53
N THR A 183 -16.80 6.16 -22.58
CA THR A 183 -16.29 5.96 -21.22
C THR A 183 -16.60 4.54 -20.76
N PHE A 184 -15.69 3.96 -20.00
CA PHE A 184 -15.91 2.70 -19.31
C PHE A 184 -15.24 2.72 -17.94
N ARG A 185 -15.81 1.95 -17.01
CA ARG A 185 -15.32 1.83 -15.64
C ARG A 185 -15.08 0.36 -15.30
N LYS A 186 -13.90 0.06 -14.75
CA LYS A 186 -13.55 -1.27 -14.23
C LYS A 186 -13.29 -1.20 -12.73
N LEU A 187 -13.69 -2.24 -12.01
CA LEU A 187 -13.52 -2.35 -10.56
C LEU A 187 -12.58 -3.51 -10.26
N TYR A 188 -11.56 -3.25 -9.44
CA TYR A 188 -10.58 -4.23 -9.00
C TYR A 188 -10.64 -4.33 -7.48
N GLN A 189 -11.16 -5.46 -7.00
CA GLN A 189 -11.30 -5.72 -5.57
C GLN A 189 -10.09 -6.49 -5.05
N PHE A 190 -9.56 -6.08 -3.90
CA PHE A 190 -8.51 -6.78 -3.18
C PHE A 190 -8.72 -6.69 -1.67
N ILE A 191 -8.07 -7.56 -0.90
CA ILE A 191 -8.19 -7.60 0.56
C ILE A 191 -6.89 -7.12 1.18
N CYS A 192 -7.00 -6.16 2.09
CA CYS A 192 -5.93 -5.69 2.95
C CYS A 192 -5.97 -6.45 4.28
N LYS A 193 -4.85 -7.05 4.68
CA LYS A 193 -4.67 -7.77 5.95
C LYS A 193 -3.90 -6.90 6.95
N GLY A 194 -4.01 -7.17 8.25
CA GLY A 194 -3.13 -6.55 9.24
C GLY A 194 -1.68 -7.00 9.07
N CYS A 195 -0.73 -6.07 8.99
CA CYS A 195 0.72 -6.39 9.05
C CYS A 195 1.17 -6.63 10.49
N MET A 196 0.64 -5.81 11.40
CA MET A 196 1.10 -5.75 12.77
C MET A 196 -0.07 -5.54 13.73
N VAL A 197 -0.12 -6.38 14.76
CA VAL A 197 -1.08 -6.24 15.84
C VAL A 197 -0.42 -5.51 17.00
N VAL A 198 -1.11 -4.49 17.51
CA VAL A 198 -0.64 -3.65 18.62
C VAL A 198 -1.58 -3.84 19.81
N ARG A 199 -1.05 -4.34 20.93
CA ARG A 199 -1.80 -4.47 22.19
C ARG A 199 -1.17 -3.57 23.24
N THR A 200 -1.93 -2.62 23.78
CA THR A 200 -1.40 -1.62 24.71
C THR A 200 -1.99 -1.76 26.11
N LYS A 201 -1.19 -1.50 27.14
CA LYS A 201 -1.62 -1.45 28.54
C LYS A 201 -0.96 -0.27 29.23
N ALA A 202 -1.75 0.53 29.94
CA ALA A 202 -1.26 1.64 30.75
C ALA A 202 -1.51 1.38 32.24
N GLY A 203 -0.53 1.68 33.08
CA GLY A 203 -0.64 1.58 34.54
C GLY A 203 -0.03 2.80 35.23
N PRO A 204 -0.66 3.34 36.30
CA PRO A 204 -0.08 4.43 37.07
C PRO A 204 1.16 3.96 37.81
N LEU A 205 2.16 4.84 37.90
CA LEU A 205 3.37 4.63 38.69
C LEU A 205 3.23 5.29 40.06
N PRO A 206 3.92 4.78 41.09
CA PRO A 206 3.92 5.41 42.41
C PRO A 206 4.37 6.87 42.35
N PRO A 207 3.80 7.76 43.19
CA PRO A 207 4.23 9.15 43.23
C PRO A 207 5.72 9.25 43.60
N SER A 208 6.45 10.11 42.91
CA SER A 208 7.85 10.37 43.22
C SER A 208 7.93 11.33 44.40
N SER A 209 8.87 11.11 45.34
CA SER A 209 9.11 12.03 46.46
C SER A 209 9.49 13.45 46.03
N SER A 210 9.93 13.62 44.78
CA SER A 210 10.40 14.88 44.20
C SER A 210 9.33 15.67 43.42
N SER A 211 8.18 15.09 43.10
CA SER A 211 7.17 15.74 42.27
C SER A 211 5.78 15.17 42.50
N SER A 212 4.79 16.04 42.67
CA SER A 212 3.37 15.67 42.74
C SER A 212 2.75 15.34 41.38
N LEU A 213 3.53 15.40 40.30
CA LEU A 213 3.04 15.11 38.94
C LEU A 213 2.82 13.62 38.75
N ARG A 214 1.72 13.28 38.10
CA ARG A 214 1.32 11.89 37.85
C ARG A 214 2.21 11.28 36.76
N LYS A 215 2.51 9.98 36.92
CA LYS A 215 3.32 9.20 35.98
C LYS A 215 2.63 7.89 35.65
N TRP A 216 2.87 7.40 34.44
CA TRP A 216 2.35 6.12 33.97
C TRP A 216 3.42 5.35 33.22
N ALA A 217 3.37 4.03 33.34
CA ALA A 217 4.03 3.12 32.41
C ALA A 217 3.01 2.73 31.33
N LEU A 218 3.37 2.96 30.07
CA LEU A 218 2.62 2.49 28.91
C LEU A 218 3.43 1.40 28.21
N GLU A 219 2.92 0.18 28.25
CA GLU A 219 3.46 -0.96 27.53
C GLU A 219 2.69 -1.17 26.23
N ALA A 220 3.40 -1.48 25.15
CA ALA A 220 2.81 -1.93 23.91
C ALA A 220 3.50 -3.22 23.44
N GLN A 221 2.70 -4.22 23.08
CA GLN A 221 3.12 -5.46 22.47
C GLN A 221 2.86 -5.36 20.97
N LEU A 222 3.94 -5.46 20.19
CA LEU A 222 3.94 -5.44 18.74
C LEU A 222 4.14 -6.87 18.24
N GLU A 223 3.21 -7.38 17.46
CA GLU A 223 3.28 -8.72 16.87
C GLU A 223 3.30 -8.61 15.35
N ASN A 224 4.32 -9.20 14.70
CA ASN A 224 4.35 -9.30 13.24
C ASN A 224 3.38 -10.40 12.78
N CYS A 225 2.24 -10.00 12.21
CA CYS A 225 1.25 -10.90 11.64
C CYS A 225 1.36 -11.02 10.11
N GLY A 226 2.35 -10.37 9.51
CA GLY A 226 2.68 -10.47 8.10
C GLY A 226 3.33 -11.81 7.74
N GLU A 227 3.45 -12.07 6.45
CA GLU A 227 4.16 -13.25 5.91
C GLU A 227 5.67 -12.98 5.74
N ASP A 228 6.08 -11.72 5.81
CA ASP A 228 7.47 -11.27 5.60
C ASP A 228 8.15 -10.85 6.91
N THR A 229 9.47 -11.00 6.94
CA THR A 229 10.32 -10.43 7.98
C THR A 229 10.35 -8.90 7.87
N ILE A 230 10.16 -8.22 9.00
CA ILE A 230 10.22 -6.76 9.09
C ILE A 230 11.31 -6.33 10.07
N CYS A 231 11.88 -5.14 9.84
CA CYS A 231 12.80 -4.49 10.76
C CYS A 231 12.13 -3.21 11.28
N LEU A 232 11.98 -3.08 12.60
CA LEU A 232 11.41 -1.87 13.19
C LEU A 232 12.36 -0.69 12.99
N ASP A 233 11.86 0.40 12.40
CA ASP A 233 12.63 1.63 12.16
C ASP A 233 12.47 2.59 13.35
N GLY A 234 11.24 2.74 13.86
CA GLY A 234 10.96 3.59 15.02
C GLY A 234 9.60 3.31 15.64
N VAL A 235 9.54 3.42 16.97
CA VAL A 235 8.30 3.28 17.75
C VAL A 235 8.23 4.46 18.71
N VAL A 236 7.32 5.39 18.44
CA VAL A 236 7.25 6.69 19.11
C VAL A 236 5.84 6.91 19.65
N LEU A 237 5.75 7.31 20.91
CA LEU A 237 4.49 7.78 21.50
C LEU A 237 4.41 9.30 21.31
N GLU A 238 3.61 9.73 20.34
CA GLU A 238 3.30 11.13 20.09
C GLU A 238 2.32 11.63 21.15
N THR A 239 2.80 12.41 22.11
CA THR A 239 2.01 12.89 23.23
C THR A 239 1.18 14.13 22.90
N ARG A 240 0.03 14.25 23.56
CA ARG A 240 -0.76 15.49 23.59
C ARG A 240 -0.13 16.53 24.51
N ASP A 241 -0.59 17.78 24.36
CA ASP A 241 -0.24 18.88 25.26
C ASP A 241 -0.46 18.50 26.73
N GLY A 242 0.51 18.84 27.58
CA GLY A 242 0.50 18.49 29.01
C GLY A 242 1.09 17.12 29.34
N PHE A 243 1.58 16.37 28.34
CA PHE A 243 2.30 15.12 28.56
C PHE A 243 3.64 15.11 27.82
N ARG A 244 4.63 14.45 28.43
CA ARG A 244 5.84 14.01 27.75
C ARG A 244 5.98 12.50 27.84
N SER A 245 6.60 11.91 26.82
CA SER A 245 6.94 10.50 26.78
C SER A 245 8.45 10.31 26.71
N VAL A 246 8.95 9.26 27.36
CA VAL A 246 10.31 8.77 27.23
C VAL A 246 10.23 7.29 26.90
N GLY A 247 10.76 6.90 25.74
CA GLY A 247 10.87 5.50 25.35
C GLY A 247 11.92 4.80 26.21
N LEU A 248 11.55 3.65 26.79
CA LEU A 248 12.46 2.78 27.54
C LEU A 248 12.98 1.62 26.67
N ASN A 249 12.84 1.79 25.36
CA ASN A 249 13.22 0.85 24.32
C ASN A 249 14.63 1.23 23.91
N GLY A 250 15.62 0.37 24.11
CA GLY A 250 17.01 0.65 23.70
C GLY A 250 17.12 1.07 22.23
N GLU A 251 18.28 1.56 21.82
CA GLU A 251 18.50 2.12 20.46
C GLU A 251 18.49 1.08 19.32
N GLU A 252 18.21 -0.18 19.62
CA GLU A 252 18.20 -1.27 18.65
C GLU A 252 17.01 -1.18 17.69
N ARG A 253 17.25 -1.61 16.45
CA ARG A 253 16.22 -1.80 15.41
C ARG A 253 15.95 -3.29 15.25
N PRO A 254 15.06 -3.88 16.07
CA PRO A 254 14.87 -5.32 16.08
C PRO A 254 14.26 -5.80 14.77
N VAL A 255 14.71 -6.97 14.35
CA VAL A 255 14.15 -7.73 13.23
C VAL A 255 13.10 -8.68 13.79
N LEU A 256 11.89 -8.64 13.25
CA LEU A 256 10.76 -9.47 13.63
C LEU A 256 10.41 -10.42 12.48
N MET A 257 10.60 -11.71 12.70
CA MET A 257 10.11 -12.76 11.82
C MET A 257 8.57 -12.83 11.89
N PRO A 258 7.91 -13.46 10.90
CA PRO A 258 6.48 -13.77 11.00
C PRO A 258 6.15 -14.48 12.32
N GLY A 259 5.21 -13.92 13.09
CA GLY A 259 4.81 -14.40 14.40
C GLY A 259 5.64 -13.90 15.58
N ASP A 260 6.77 -13.21 15.33
CA ASP A 260 7.56 -12.65 16.41
C ASP A 260 6.85 -11.50 17.13
N VAL A 261 7.13 -11.40 18.41
CA VAL A 261 6.56 -10.40 19.30
C VAL A 261 7.66 -9.55 19.93
N ARG A 262 7.48 -8.23 19.90
CA ARG A 262 8.33 -7.26 20.61
C ARG A 262 7.52 -6.46 21.61
N GLN A 263 7.99 -6.42 22.85
CA GLN A 263 7.45 -5.54 23.86
C GLN A 263 8.23 -4.22 23.87
N VAL A 264 7.51 -3.11 23.91
CA VAL A 264 8.04 -1.76 24.08
C VAL A 264 7.34 -1.10 25.26
N CYS A 265 8.05 -0.20 25.95
CA CYS A 265 7.56 0.52 27.10
C CYS A 265 7.91 2.00 27.02
N PHE A 266 6.99 2.84 27.49
CA PHE A 266 7.12 4.28 27.56
C PHE A 266 6.82 4.75 28.98
N LEU A 267 7.68 5.60 29.51
CA LEU A 267 7.36 6.41 30.69
C LEU A 267 6.59 7.65 30.21
N VAL A 268 5.37 7.81 30.67
CA VAL A 268 4.54 9.00 30.40
C VAL A 268 4.48 9.84 31.66
N GLU A 269 4.82 11.12 31.54
CA GLU A 269 4.80 12.07 32.66
C GLU A 269 3.89 13.24 32.32
N GLU A 270 3.07 13.62 33.28
CA GLU A 270 2.33 14.87 33.23
C GLU A 270 3.28 16.06 33.38
N VAL A 271 3.04 17.11 32.59
CA VAL A 271 3.80 18.37 32.59
C VAL A 271 2.86 19.48 33.03
N ASP A 272 3.30 20.29 33.99
CA ASP A 272 2.60 21.48 34.51
C ASP A 272 1.15 21.25 34.98
N GLY A 273 0.79 20.01 35.34
CA GLY A 273 -0.59 19.66 35.71
C GLY A 273 -1.60 19.81 34.57
N GLY A 274 -1.13 19.84 33.32
CA GLY A 274 -1.95 20.07 32.13
C GLY A 274 -2.75 18.86 31.65
N GLY A 275 -2.67 17.71 32.34
CA GLY A 275 -3.35 16.49 31.97
C GLY A 275 -4.86 16.59 32.12
N LYS A 276 -5.56 16.93 31.03
CA LYS A 276 -7.03 16.99 31.02
C LYS A 276 -7.64 15.59 31.01
N GLU A 277 -8.63 15.41 31.88
CA GLU A 277 -9.44 14.20 31.93
C GLU A 277 -10.63 14.36 30.97
N GLU A 278 -10.75 13.43 30.02
CA GLU A 278 -11.84 13.38 29.04
C GLU A 278 -12.70 12.16 29.37
N GLY A 279 -13.86 12.39 30.00
CA GLY A 279 -14.81 11.31 30.30
C GLY A 279 -14.28 10.23 31.24
N GLY A 280 -13.49 10.60 32.27
CA GLY A 280 -12.90 9.66 33.24
C GLY A 280 -11.68 8.89 32.72
N ARG A 281 -11.15 9.30 31.57
CA ARG A 281 -9.91 8.77 30.98
C ARG A 281 -8.91 9.89 30.78
N ILE A 282 -7.65 9.62 31.09
CA ILE A 282 -6.53 10.48 30.72
C ILE A 282 -6.00 10.00 29.38
N VAL A 283 -5.97 10.88 28.39
CA VAL A 283 -5.49 10.55 27.04
C VAL A 283 -4.07 11.07 26.87
N PHE A 284 -3.12 10.14 26.68
CA PHE A 284 -1.71 10.46 26.57
C PHE A 284 -1.33 10.92 25.16
N GLY A 285 -1.87 10.27 24.13
CA GLY A 285 -1.38 10.45 22.76
C GLY A 285 -1.66 9.28 21.84
N VAL A 286 -0.90 9.18 20.76
CA VAL A 286 -0.99 8.14 19.73
C VAL A 286 0.35 7.43 19.59
N LEU A 287 0.35 6.11 19.44
CA LEU A 287 1.56 5.35 19.16
C LEU A 287 1.74 5.23 17.65
N SER A 288 2.89 5.68 17.18
CA SER A 288 3.31 5.65 15.78
C SER A 288 4.47 4.69 15.59
N ILE A 289 4.31 3.75 14.66
CA ILE A 289 5.21 2.64 14.44
C ILE A 289 5.62 2.64 12.97
N GLY A 290 6.92 2.71 12.71
CA GLY A 290 7.50 2.56 11.38
C GLY A 290 8.35 1.29 11.28
N TRP A 291 8.27 0.61 10.15
CA TRP A 291 9.11 -0.56 9.86
C TRP A 291 9.56 -0.58 8.41
N ARG A 292 10.53 -1.46 8.14
CA ARG A 292 11.03 -1.77 6.82
C ARG A 292 10.89 -3.26 6.55
N GLY A 293 10.20 -3.61 5.48
CA GLY A 293 10.20 -4.95 4.93
C GLY A 293 11.44 -5.21 4.08
N THR A 294 11.43 -6.36 3.41
CA THR A 294 12.47 -6.75 2.46
C THR A 294 12.64 -5.69 1.36
N MET A 295 13.89 -5.50 0.91
CA MET A 295 14.24 -4.55 -0.16
C MET A 295 13.78 -3.09 0.11
N GLY A 296 13.66 -2.72 1.38
CA GLY A 296 13.42 -1.36 1.83
C GLY A 296 11.98 -0.87 1.65
N ASN A 297 11.01 -1.77 1.48
CA ASN A 297 9.58 -1.41 1.56
C ASN A 297 9.32 -0.80 2.92
N ARG A 298 8.71 0.38 2.97
CA ARG A 298 8.40 1.06 4.23
C ARG A 298 6.96 0.75 4.60
N GLY A 299 6.74 0.48 5.87
CA GLY A 299 5.43 0.36 6.46
C GLY A 299 5.27 1.31 7.64
N PHE A 300 4.06 1.81 7.85
CA PHE A 300 3.75 2.69 8.97
C PHE A 300 2.35 2.41 9.53
N LEU A 301 2.22 2.41 10.85
CA LEU A 301 0.95 2.23 11.56
C LEU A 301 0.86 3.23 12.70
N SER A 302 -0.31 3.88 12.83
CA SER A 302 -0.67 4.66 14.01
C SER A 302 -1.85 4.02 14.72
N THR A 303 -1.80 3.98 16.05
CA THR A 303 -2.94 3.53 16.86
C THR A 303 -4.01 4.60 16.99
N GLY A 304 -5.15 4.25 17.57
CA GLY A 304 -6.06 5.24 18.15
C GLY A 304 -5.46 5.91 19.41
N ALA A 305 -6.22 6.82 20.01
CA ALA A 305 -5.83 7.54 21.22
C ALA A 305 -5.63 6.58 22.42
N LEU A 306 -4.40 6.56 22.92
CA LEU A 306 -3.96 5.78 24.07
C LEU A 306 -4.08 6.60 25.35
N GLY A 307 -4.31 5.91 26.45
CA GLY A 307 -4.65 6.57 27.70
C GLY A 307 -5.03 5.59 28.80
N ALA A 308 -5.00 6.04 30.05
CA ALA A 308 -5.37 5.27 31.23
C ALA A 308 -6.71 5.73 31.81
N LYS A 309 -7.43 4.82 32.47
CA LYS A 309 -8.59 5.19 33.28
C LYS A 309 -8.12 5.90 34.55
N VAL A 310 -8.87 6.90 34.99
CA VAL A 310 -8.68 7.52 36.30
C VAL A 310 -9.29 6.57 37.33
N THR A 311 -8.44 6.05 38.22
CA THR A 311 -8.85 5.20 39.36
C THR A 311 -9.07 6.02 40.61
#